data_AF-G2PZ21-F1
#
_entry.id   AF-G2PZ21-F1
#
_cell.length_a   1.000
_cell.length_b   1.000
_cell.length_c   1.000
_cell.angle_alpha   90.00
_cell.angle_beta   90.00
_cell.angle_gamma   90.00
#
_symmetry.space_group_name_H-M   'P 1'
#
loop_
_entity.id
_entity.type
_entity.pdbx_description
1 polymer ?
#
loop_
_entity_poly.entity_id
_entity_poly.type
_entity_poly.pdbx_seq_one_letter_code
_entity_poly.pdbx_strand_id
1 'polypeptide(L)'
;MEREKEKSKKGFFQKISTYSKKILLVISLISIVMALIGIKFYILSLHYVSDKVYLKMLAQGFLQNSVYIFIEGLGAAILVDFLAKTKN
;
A
#
# COMPACT_ATOMS: atom_id res chain seq x y z
N MET A 1 -29.98 23.71 19.77
CA MET A 1 -28.64 23.88 19.16
C MET A 1 -27.78 22.69 19.58
N GLU A 2 -27.92 21.52 18.96
CA GLU A 2 -27.06 20.34 19.29
C GLU A 2 -27.12 19.15 18.31
N ARG A 3 -27.99 19.15 17.29
CA ARG A 3 -28.17 18.00 16.38
C ARG A 3 -27.70 18.21 14.92
N GLU A 4 -26.88 19.22 14.67
CA GLU A 4 -26.40 19.54 13.30
C GLU A 4 -24.89 19.36 13.10
N LYS A 5 -24.11 19.08 14.16
CA LYS A 5 -22.64 19.03 14.07
C LYS A 5 -22.04 17.64 13.77
N GLU A 6 -22.84 16.57 13.74
CA GLU A 6 -22.31 15.20 13.52
C GLU A 6 -22.31 14.73 12.05
N LYS A 7 -23.02 15.39 11.14
CA LYS A 7 -23.13 14.92 9.75
C LYS A 7 -21.97 15.36 8.83
N SER A 8 -21.16 16.33 9.23
CA SER A 8 -20.15 16.93 8.34
C SER A 8 -18.78 16.22 8.36
N LYS A 9 -18.47 15.41 9.38
CA LYS A 9 -17.17 14.71 9.46
C LYS A 9 -17.09 13.39 8.65
N LYS A 10 -18.18 12.95 8.00
CA LYS A 10 -18.24 11.68 7.23
C LYS A 10 -17.81 11.81 5.75
N GLY A 11 -17.66 13.02 5.21
CA GLY A 11 -17.81 13.25 3.77
C GLY A 11 -16.62 12.96 2.83
N PHE A 12 -15.37 12.96 3.29
CA PHE A 12 -14.24 12.91 2.32
C PHE A 12 -13.83 11.49 1.93
N PHE A 13 -13.90 10.53 2.86
CA PHE A 13 -13.60 9.12 2.57
C PHE A 13 -14.78 8.38 1.91
N GLN A 14 -15.97 8.97 1.82
CA GLN A 14 -17.17 8.29 1.30
C GLN A 14 -17.26 8.24 -0.23
N LYS A 15 -16.36 8.91 -0.98
CA LYS A 15 -16.38 8.93 -2.46
C LYS A 15 -15.79 7.70 -3.15
N ILE A 16 -15.04 6.86 -2.42
CA ILE A 16 -14.42 5.65 -2.96
C ILE A 16 -15.28 4.44 -2.56
N SER A 17 -15.57 3.60 -3.55
CA SER A 17 -16.31 2.34 -3.39
C SER A 17 -15.68 1.45 -2.32
N THR A 18 -16.54 0.69 -1.61
CA THR A 18 -16.09 -0.22 -0.55
C THR A 18 -15.10 -1.27 -1.06
N TYR A 19 -15.26 -1.73 -2.32
CA TYR A 19 -14.34 -2.68 -2.95
C TYR A 19 -12.97 -2.07 -3.23
N SER A 20 -12.93 -0.86 -3.82
CA SER A 20 -11.67 -0.14 -4.05
C SER A 20 -10.93 0.11 -2.73
N LYS A 21 -11.63 0.48 -1.65
CA LYS A 21 -11.02 0.61 -0.30
C LYS A 21 -10.42 -0.69 0.22
N LYS A 22 -11.12 -1.81 0.07
CA LYS A 22 -10.60 -3.12 0.49
C LYS A 22 -9.33 -3.47 -0.28
N ILE A 23 -9.32 -3.25 -1.59
CA ILE A 23 -8.13 -3.46 -2.44
C ILE A 23 -6.98 -2.59 -1.94
N LEU A 24 -7.20 -1.27 -1.77
CA LEU A 24 -6.20 -0.33 -1.26
C LEU A 24 -5.63 -0.76 0.09
N LEU A 25 -6.48 -1.24 1.00
CA LEU A 25 -6.03 -1.69 2.33
C LEU A 25 -5.12 -2.91 2.22
N VAL A 26 -5.53 -3.92 1.45
CA VAL A 26 -4.75 -5.15 1.27
C VAL A 26 -3.42 -4.88 0.57
N ILE A 27 -3.42 -4.11 -0.53
CA ILE A 27 -2.18 -3.82 -1.27
C ILE A 27 -1.23 -2.92 -0.47
N SER A 28 -1.77 -1.99 0.34
CA SER A 28 -0.96 -1.19 1.27
C SER A 28 -0.31 -2.07 2.33
N LEU A 29 -1.05 -3.01 2.92
CA LEU A 29 -0.52 -3.92 3.93
C LEU A 29 0.61 -4.79 3.37
N ILE A 30 0.40 -5.38 2.19
CA ILE A 30 1.42 -6.21 1.51
C ILE A 30 2.66 -5.38 1.19
N SER A 31 2.48 -4.17 0.65
CA SER A 31 3.58 -3.26 0.35
C SER A 31 4.41 -2.93 1.59
N ILE A 32 3.75 -2.57 2.70
CA ILE A 32 4.43 -2.26 3.97
C ILE A 32 5.23 -3.47 4.48
N VAL A 33 4.63 -4.66 4.47
CA VAL A 33 5.32 -5.89 4.92
C VAL A 33 6.58 -6.15 4.07
N MET A 34 6.46 -6.04 2.74
CA MET A 34 7.60 -6.19 1.82
C MET A 34 8.68 -5.14 2.07
N ALA A 35 8.31 -3.88 2.29
CA ALA A 35 9.24 -2.81 2.59
C ALA A 35 10.00 -3.05 3.91
N LEU A 36 9.31 -3.49 4.96
CA LEU A 36 9.92 -3.83 6.26
C LEU A 36 10.91 -4.98 6.14
N ILE A 37 10.58 -6.00 5.35
CA ILE A 37 11.48 -7.12 5.06
C ILE A 37 12.73 -6.60 4.33
N GLY A 38 12.56 -5.74 3.32
CA GLY A 38 13.66 -5.11 2.59
C GLY A 38 14.58 -4.28 3.49
N ILE A 39 14.02 -3.46 4.39
CA ILE A 39 14.77 -2.69 5.40
C ILE A 39 15.56 -3.64 6.32
N LYS A 40 14.95 -4.74 6.78
CA LYS A 40 15.63 -5.73 7.62
C LYS A 40 16.84 -6.36 6.92
N PHE A 41 16.68 -6.75 5.65
CA PHE A 41 17.80 -7.28 4.85
C PHE A 41 18.87 -6.23 4.58
N TYR A 42 18.49 -4.96 4.40
CA TYR A 42 19.44 -3.87 4.23
C TYR A 42 20.31 -3.70 5.47
N ILE A 43 19.70 -3.63 6.66
CA ILE A 43 20.41 -3.55 7.94
C ILE A 43 21.32 -4.76 8.11
N LEU A 44 20.84 -5.97 7.81
CA LEU A 44 21.65 -7.18 7.89
C LEU A 44 22.89 -7.10 6.98
N SER A 45 22.75 -6.54 5.78
CA SER A 45 23.87 -6.35 4.85
C SER A 45 24.96 -5.39 5.35
N LEU A 46 24.65 -4.53 6.32
CA LEU A 46 25.64 -3.63 6.93
C LEU A 46 26.51 -4.35 7.96
N HIS A 47 25.98 -5.40 8.59
CA HIS A 47 26.66 -6.13 9.68
C HIS A 47 27.35 -7.41 9.20
N TYR A 48 26.95 -7.98 8.07
CA TYR A 48 27.53 -9.22 7.54
C TYR A 48 28.51 -8.95 6.40
N VAL A 49 29.76 -9.41 6.55
CA VAL A 49 30.85 -9.18 5.56
C VAL A 49 30.78 -10.18 4.39
N SER A 50 30.43 -11.44 4.64
CA SER A 50 30.41 -12.51 3.62
C SER A 50 29.23 -12.38 2.64
N ASP A 51 28.03 -12.14 3.15
CA ASP A 51 26.79 -12.20 2.34
C ASP A 51 26.28 -10.82 1.92
N LYS A 52 27.12 -9.78 2.06
CA LYS A 52 26.75 -8.38 1.85
C LYS A 52 26.09 -8.13 0.49
N VAL A 53 26.61 -8.76 -0.56
CA VAL A 53 26.10 -8.58 -1.94
C VAL A 53 24.71 -9.19 -2.08
N TYR A 54 24.51 -10.43 -1.63
CA TYR A 54 23.22 -11.12 -1.68
C TYR A 54 22.17 -10.42 -0.81
N LEU A 55 22.54 -9.99 0.39
CA LEU A 55 21.65 -9.28 1.30
C LEU A 55 21.21 -7.92 0.75
N LYS A 56 22.11 -7.18 0.10
CA LYS A 56 21.77 -5.93 -0.60
C LYS A 56 20.84 -6.17 -1.79
N MET A 57 21.10 -7.22 -2.57
CA MET A 57 20.25 -7.58 -3.71
C MET A 57 18.83 -7.94 -3.25
N LEU A 58 18.71 -8.72 -2.18
CA LEU A 58 17.42 -9.03 -1.55
C LEU A 58 16.72 -7.77 -1.03
N ALA A 59 17.44 -6.91 -0.31
CA ALA A 59 16.91 -5.66 0.21
C ALA A 59 16.34 -4.77 -0.91
N GLN A 60 17.10 -4.58 -1.99
CA GLN A 60 16.68 -3.82 -3.16
C GLN A 60 15.46 -4.45 -3.83
N GLY A 61 15.45 -5.78 -4.03
CA GLY A 61 14.33 -6.49 -4.62
C GLY A 61 13.03 -6.34 -3.82
N PHE A 62 13.10 -6.50 -2.49
CA PHE A 62 11.94 -6.31 -1.61
C PHE A 62 11.43 -4.87 -1.63
N LEU A 63 12.34 -3.88 -1.58
CA LEU A 63 11.97 -2.46 -1.63
C LEU A 63 11.36 -2.08 -2.99
N GLN A 64 11.96 -2.49 -4.10
CA GLN A 64 11.43 -2.23 -5.44
C GLN A 64 10.05 -2.87 -5.63
N ASN A 65 9.90 -4.15 -5.25
CA ASN A 65 8.62 -4.84 -5.36
C ASN A 65 7.55 -4.24 -4.45
N SER A 66 7.92 -3.73 -3.27
CA SER A 66 6.97 -3.07 -2.39
C SER A 66 6.33 -1.84 -3.03
N VAL A 67 7.13 -1.03 -3.73
CA VAL A 67 6.67 0.16 -4.45
C VAL A 67 5.87 -0.25 -5.68
N TYR A 68 6.36 -1.24 -6.43
CA TYR A 68 5.69 -1.74 -7.63
C TYR A 68 4.27 -2.23 -7.33
N ILE A 69 4.11 -3.11 -6.35
CA ILE A 69 2.81 -3.65 -5.92
C ILE A 69 1.88 -2.53 -5.44
N PHE A 70 2.42 -1.51 -4.76
CA PHE A 70 1.62 -0.39 -4.30
C PHE A 70 1.06 0.43 -5.47
N ILE A 71 1.89 0.76 -6.47
CA ILE A 71 1.47 1.53 -7.64
C ILE A 71 0.47 0.74 -8.50
N GLU A 72 0.75 -0.53 -8.78
CA GLU A 72 -0.20 -1.39 -9.52
C GLU A 72 -1.51 -1.56 -8.75
N GLY A 73 -1.44 -1.78 -7.44
CA GLY A 73 -2.60 -1.90 -6.57
C GLY A 73 -3.44 -0.61 -6.52
N LEU A 74 -2.80 0.56 -6.53
CA LEU A 74 -3.48 1.85 -6.68
C LEU A 74 -4.21 1.94 -8.03
N GLY A 75 -3.54 1.58 -9.13
CA GLY A 75 -4.14 1.56 -10.47
C GLY A 75 -5.37 0.64 -10.53
N ALA A 76 -5.25 -0.58 -9.98
CA ALA A 76 -6.34 -1.54 -9.90
C ALA A 76 -7.51 -0.99 -9.06
N ALA A 77 -7.23 -0.37 -7.92
CA ALA A 77 -8.26 0.22 -7.07
C ALA A 77 -8.99 1.38 -7.75
N ILE A 78 -8.29 2.24 -8.51
CA ILE A 78 -8.89 3.33 -9.28
C ILE A 78 -9.78 2.77 -10.39
N LEU A 79 -9.30 1.76 -11.13
CA LEU A 79 -10.07 1.12 -12.20
C LEU A 79 -11.37 0.50 -11.66
N VAL A 80 -11.29 -0.23 -10.55
CA VAL A 80 -12.46 -0.82 -9.89
C VAL A 80 -13.43 0.26 -9.42
N ASP A 81 -12.93 1.38 -8.90
CA ASP A 81 -13.77 2.51 -8.48
C ASP A 81 -14.49 3.18 -9.65
N PHE A 82 -13.79 3.35 -10.78
CA PHE A 82 -14.38 3.88 -12.02
C PHE A 82 -15.47 2.96 -12.57
N LEU A 83 -15.21 1.66 -12.65
CA LEU A 83 -16.18 0.66 -13.11
C LEU A 83 -17.42 0.59 -12.20
N ALA A 84 -17.22 0.69 -10.88
CA ALA A 84 -18.32 0.71 -9.93
C ALA A 84 -19.23 1.95 -10.09
N LYS A 85 -18.67 3.09 -10.51
CA LYS A 85 -19.40 4.34 -10.73
C LYS A 85 -20.09 4.41 -12.09
N THR A 86 -19.63 3.67 -13.09
CA THR A 86 -20.24 3.63 -14.44
C THR A 86 -21.35 2.59 -14.56
N LYS A 87 -21.43 1.63 -13.64
CA LYS A 87 -22.47 0.57 -13.62
C LYS A 87 -23.76 0.97 -12.88
N ASN A 88 -23.77 2.14 -12.24
CA ASN A 88 -24.86 2.71 -11.44
C ASN A 88 -25.37 4.00 -12.08
#